data_AF-A0A2E9I679-F1
#
_entry.id   AF-A0A2E9I679-F1
#
_cell.length_a   1.000
_cell.length_b   1.000
_cell.length_c   1.000
_cell.angle_alpha   90.00
_cell.angle_beta   90.00
_cell.angle_gamma   90.00
#
_symmetry.space_group_name_H-M   'P 1'
#
loop_
_entity.id
_entity.type
_entity.pdbx_description
1 polymer ?
#
loop_
_entity_poly.entity_id
_entity_poly.type
_entity_poly.pdbx_seq_one_letter_code
_entity_poly.pdbx_strand_id
1 'polypeptide(L)'
;MSSEVDRAARVAMAGIRVAVIAAGIQGRALVSVTYYLTVTICNVPGAVVARAAGCTRQNVAKSVAHVEERREDPAFDRVLSGIEQAFGGADA
;
A
#
# COMPACT_ATOMS: atom_id res chain seq x y z
N MET A 1 -6.23 -20.57 5.23
CA MET A 1 -6.52 -19.61 4.14
C MET A 1 -5.65 -19.99 2.96
N SER A 2 -6.21 -20.15 1.76
CA SER A 2 -5.53 -20.81 0.64
C SER A 2 -4.31 -20.01 0.16
N SER A 3 -3.32 -20.71 -0.38
CA SER A 3 -2.12 -20.14 -1.00
C SER A 3 -2.45 -19.19 -2.16
N GLU A 4 -3.63 -19.28 -2.75
CA GLU A 4 -4.08 -18.44 -3.86
C GLU A 4 -4.34 -17.00 -3.42
N VAL A 5 -4.95 -16.81 -2.24
CA VAL A 5 -5.18 -15.47 -1.67
C VAL A 5 -3.84 -14.78 -1.38
N ASP A 6 -2.88 -15.52 -0.82
CA ASP A 6 -1.56 -14.98 -0.53
C ASP A 6 -0.79 -14.68 -1.83
N ARG A 7 -0.97 -15.47 -2.90
CA ARG A 7 -0.42 -15.19 -4.24
C ARG A 7 -1.07 -13.98 -4.90
N ALA A 8 -2.39 -13.86 -4.85
CA ALA A 8 -3.12 -12.71 -5.39
C ALA A 8 -2.70 -11.41 -4.68
N ALA A 9 -2.55 -11.45 -3.35
CA ALA A 9 -2.05 -10.32 -2.58
C ALA A 9 -0.61 -9.92 -2.99
N ARG A 10 0.26 -10.88 -3.32
CA ARG A 10 1.60 -10.55 -3.86
C ARG A 10 1.53 -9.86 -5.21
N VAL A 11 0.63 -10.27 -6.09
CA VAL A 11 0.40 -9.61 -7.39
C VAL A 11 -0.11 -8.19 -7.18
N ALA A 12 -1.10 -7.99 -6.30
CA ALA A 12 -1.61 -6.66 -5.96
C ALA A 12 -0.50 -5.75 -5.41
N MET A 13 0.28 -6.24 -4.43
CA MET A 13 1.43 -5.48 -3.90
C MET A 13 2.46 -5.14 -4.97
N ALA A 14 2.73 -6.05 -5.91
CA ALA A 14 3.67 -5.78 -6.99
C ALA A 14 3.16 -4.66 -7.92
N GLY A 15 1.87 -4.69 -8.29
CA GLY A 15 1.25 -3.64 -9.10
C GLY A 15 1.26 -2.28 -8.40
N ILE A 16 0.84 -2.23 -7.13
CA ILE A 16 0.92 -1.03 -6.30
C ILE A 16 2.38 -0.52 -6.24
N ARG A 17 3.34 -1.41 -5.97
CA ARG A 17 4.75 -1.03 -5.84
C ARG A 17 5.30 -0.38 -7.12
N VAL A 18 4.87 -0.84 -8.29
CA VAL A 18 5.25 -0.20 -9.57
C VAL A 18 4.76 1.24 -9.64
N ALA A 19 3.49 1.49 -9.31
CA ALA A 19 2.94 2.85 -9.29
C ALA A 19 3.62 3.75 -8.25
N VAL A 20 3.90 3.23 -7.05
CA VAL A 20 4.59 3.96 -5.98
C VAL A 20 6.02 4.35 -6.40
N ILE A 21 6.74 3.45 -7.08
CA ILE A 21 8.07 3.75 -7.65
C ILE A 21 7.97 4.80 -8.77
N ALA A 22 6.98 4.68 -9.67
CA ALA A 22 6.77 5.64 -10.75
C ALA A 22 6.46 7.05 -10.24
N ALA A 23 5.80 7.15 -9.08
CA ALA A 23 5.55 8.39 -8.36
C ALA A 23 6.78 8.95 -7.60
N GLY A 24 7.93 8.29 -7.68
CA GLY A 24 9.18 8.73 -7.05
C GLY A 24 9.31 8.38 -5.56
N ILE A 25 8.40 7.58 -4.99
CA ILE A 25 8.49 7.15 -3.58
C ILE A 25 9.48 5.99 -3.48
N GLN A 26 10.49 6.16 -2.62
CA GLN A 26 11.62 5.23 -2.49
C GLN A 26 11.94 4.89 -1.02
N GLY A 27 12.92 4.01 -0.82
CA GLY A 27 13.46 3.68 0.50
C GLY A 27 12.43 3.07 1.44
N ARG A 28 12.42 3.52 2.71
CA ARG A 28 11.47 2.99 3.72
C ARG A 28 10.02 3.35 3.41
N ALA A 29 9.78 4.52 2.82
CA ALA A 29 8.44 4.97 2.47
C ALA A 29 7.78 4.07 1.41
N LEU A 30 8.57 3.50 0.49
CA LEU A 30 8.07 2.57 -0.53
C LEU A 30 7.31 1.39 0.08
N VAL A 31 7.87 0.74 1.11
CA VAL A 31 7.22 -0.40 1.77
C VAL A 31 5.95 0.04 2.47
N SER A 32 6.01 1.14 3.22
CA SER A 32 4.85 1.59 4.00
C SER A 32 3.69 2.02 3.11
N VAL A 33 3.96 2.78 2.04
CA VAL A 33 2.96 3.20 1.06
C VAL A 33 2.41 2.01 0.27
N THR A 34 3.27 1.03 -0.07
CA THR A 34 2.78 -0.20 -0.74
C THR A 34 1.79 -0.94 0.14
N TYR A 35 2.08 -1.13 1.43
CA TYR A 35 1.16 -1.80 2.35
C TYR A 35 -0.12 -0.99 2.58
N TYR A 36 0.02 0.33 2.74
CA TYR A 36 -1.11 1.25 2.87
C TYR A 36 -2.09 1.09 1.72
N LEU A 37 -1.64 1.32 0.49
CA LEU A 37 -2.49 1.28 -0.70
C LEU A 37 -3.05 -0.12 -0.96
N THR A 38 -2.29 -1.18 -0.68
CA THR A 38 -2.81 -2.55 -0.81
C THR A 38 -3.96 -2.81 0.16
N VAL A 39 -3.92 -2.22 1.36
CA VAL A 39 -5.00 -2.33 2.34
C VAL A 39 -6.18 -1.43 1.98
N THR A 40 -5.94 -0.18 1.59
CA THR A 40 -7.00 0.82 1.41
C THR A 40 -7.65 0.77 0.03
N ILE A 41 -6.86 0.64 -1.03
CA ILE A 41 -7.34 0.65 -2.42
C ILE A 41 -7.74 -0.76 -2.86
N CYS A 42 -6.90 -1.76 -2.61
CA CYS A 42 -7.20 -3.13 -3.02
C CYS A 42 -8.09 -3.88 -2.02
N ASN A 43 -8.46 -3.24 -0.90
CA ASN A 43 -9.24 -3.82 0.20
C ASN A 43 -8.70 -5.18 0.70
N VAL A 44 -7.37 -5.36 0.66
CA VAL A 44 -6.74 -6.61 1.11
C VAL A 44 -6.54 -6.53 2.63
N PRO A 45 -7.06 -7.49 3.42
CA PRO A 45 -6.91 -7.44 4.87
C PRO A 45 -5.44 -7.40 5.29
N GLY A 46 -5.09 -6.56 6.28
CA GLY A 46 -3.69 -6.44 6.74
C GLY A 46 -3.05 -7.76 7.20
N ALA A 47 -3.88 -8.73 7.66
CA ALA A 47 -3.42 -10.09 7.96
C ALA A 47 -2.95 -10.87 6.72
N VAL A 48 -3.62 -10.68 5.58
CA VAL A 48 -3.24 -11.26 4.29
C VAL A 48 -1.97 -10.59 3.77
N VAL A 49 -1.92 -9.25 3.79
CA VAL A 49 -0.72 -8.48 3.41
C VAL A 49 0.50 -8.94 4.21
N ALA A 50 0.35 -9.09 5.54
CA ALA A 50 1.43 -9.55 6.41
C ALA A 50 1.97 -10.93 6.01
N ARG A 51 1.08 -11.91 5.78
CA ARG A 51 1.51 -13.24 5.30
C ARG A 51 2.14 -13.19 3.92
N ALA A 52 1.53 -12.47 2.99
CA ALA A 52 2.00 -12.35 1.63
C ALA A 52 3.41 -11.72 1.57
N ALA A 53 3.68 -10.75 2.43
CA ALA A 53 4.97 -10.07 2.56
C ALA A 53 5.98 -10.76 3.51
N GLY A 54 5.58 -11.83 4.18
CA GLY A 54 6.45 -12.54 5.14
C GLY A 54 6.78 -11.71 6.38
N CYS A 55 5.88 -10.84 6.83
CA CYS A 55 6.06 -10.02 8.03
C CYS A 55 4.92 -10.19 9.04
N THR A 56 5.00 -9.49 10.17
CA THR A 56 3.95 -9.53 11.19
C THR A 56 2.80 -8.59 10.82
N ARG A 57 1.61 -8.84 11.39
CA ARG A 57 0.47 -7.90 11.32
C ARG A 57 0.81 -6.54 11.91
N GLN A 58 1.64 -6.51 12.95
CA GLN A 58 2.07 -5.28 13.59
C GLN A 58 2.95 -4.43 12.66
N ASN A 59 3.80 -5.05 11.82
CA ASN A 59 4.59 -4.33 10.82
C ASN A 59 3.69 -3.63 9.78
N VAL A 60 2.61 -4.28 9.35
CA VAL A 60 1.62 -3.70 8.44
C VAL A 60 0.87 -2.56 9.13
N ALA A 61 0.37 -2.77 10.34
CA ALA A 61 -0.35 -1.73 11.09
C ALA A 61 0.50 -0.47 11.32
N LYS A 62 1.77 -0.64 11.70
CA LYS A 62 2.73 0.48 11.84
C LYS A 62 2.99 1.18 10.52
N SER A 63 3.04 0.44 9.41
CA SER A 63 3.23 1.01 8.08
C SER A 63 2.02 1.84 7.65
N VAL A 64 0.81 1.36 7.93
CA VAL A 64 -0.43 2.10 7.65
C VAL A 64 -0.48 3.38 8.50
N ALA A 65 -0.26 3.27 9.81
CA ALA A 65 -0.24 4.42 10.71
C ALA A 65 0.81 5.46 10.30
N HIS A 66 2.02 5.02 9.93
CA HIS A 66 3.08 5.90 9.46
C HIS A 66 2.69 6.68 8.20
N VAL A 67 1.95 6.06 7.27
CA VAL A 67 1.48 6.77 6.07
C VAL A 67 0.43 7.80 6.44
N GLU A 68 -0.55 7.44 7.28
CA GLU A 68 -1.60 8.38 7.75
C GLU A 68 -1.00 9.59 8.48
N GLU A 69 -0.05 9.37 9.40
CA GLU A 69 0.70 10.46 10.06
C GLU A 69 1.41 11.36 9.04
N ARG A 70 1.97 10.77 7.98
CA ARG A 70 2.70 11.53 6.96
C ARG A 70 1.79 12.28 6.00
N ARG A 71 0.50 11.95 5.91
CA ARG A 71 -0.48 12.72 5.12
C ARG A 71 -0.68 14.14 5.66
N GLU A 72 -0.21 14.44 6.87
CA GLU A 72 -0.13 15.81 7.38
C GLU A 72 0.81 16.71 6.56
N ASP A 73 1.77 16.14 5.79
CA ASP A 73 2.59 16.87 4.83
C ASP A 73 1.85 17.02 3.48
N PRO A 74 1.47 18.25 3.07
CA PRO A 74 0.72 18.48 1.83
C PRO A 74 1.47 18.06 0.55
N ALA A 75 2.81 18.03 0.58
CA ALA A 75 3.57 17.55 -0.57
C ALA A 75 3.44 16.03 -0.72
N PHE A 76 3.51 15.30 0.39
CA PHE A 76 3.33 13.86 0.40
C PHE A 76 1.89 13.47 0.09
N ASP A 77 0.90 14.12 0.69
CA ASP A 77 -0.52 13.82 0.48
C ASP A 77 -0.91 14.00 -1.00
N ARG A 78 -0.45 15.08 -1.67
CA ARG A 78 -0.70 15.25 -3.11
C ARG A 78 -0.14 14.12 -3.97
N VAL A 79 1.06 13.63 -3.66
CA VAL A 79 1.66 12.50 -4.39
C VAL A 79 0.85 11.23 -4.14
N LEU A 80 0.48 10.97 -2.88
CA LEU A 80 -0.30 9.80 -2.51
C LEU A 80 -1.69 9.82 -3.16
N SER A 81 -2.40 10.95 -3.10
CA SER A 81 -3.70 11.13 -3.75
C SER A 81 -3.63 10.95 -5.28
N GLY A 82 -2.53 11.37 -5.92
CA GLY A 82 -2.32 11.08 -7.34
C GLY A 82 -2.25 9.58 -7.64
N ILE A 83 -1.62 8.79 -6.76
CA ILE A 83 -1.61 7.32 -6.89
C ILE A 83 -2.99 6.74 -6.59
N GLU A 84 -3.66 7.21 -5.53
CA GLU A 84 -5.01 6.76 -5.15
C GLU A 84 -6.00 6.96 -6.30
N GLN A 85 -5.97 8.13 -6.96
CA GLN A 85 -6.81 8.43 -8.14
C GLN A 85 -6.51 7.51 -9.33
N ALA A 86 -5.24 7.17 -9.57
CA ALA A 86 -4.85 6.29 -10.66
C ALA A 86 -5.42 4.87 -10.51
N PHE A 87 -5.66 4.40 -9.29
CA PHE A 87 -6.28 3.10 -9.03
C PHE A 87 -7.78 3.17 -8.72
N GLY A 88 -8.26 4.28 -8.16
CA GLY A 88 -9.66 4.50 -7.80
C GLY A 88 -10.57 4.92 -8.95
N GLY A 89 -9.99 5.49 -10.02
CA GLY A 89 -10.77 6.12 -11.09
C GLY A 89 -11.32 7.48 -10.65
N ALA A 90 -11.60 8.36 -11.62
CA ALA A 90 -11.94 9.76 -11.36
C ALA A 90 -13.28 10.01 -10.63
N ASP A 91 -14.08 8.98 -10.34
CA ASP A 91 -15.42 9.10 -9.72
C ASP A 91 -15.82 7.80 -8.99
N ALA A 92 -15.16 7.49 -7.86
CA ALA A 92 -15.60 6.44 -6.92
C ALA A 92 -15.90 7.03 -5.53
#